data_AF-K9S9A4-F1
#
_entry.id   AF-K9S9A4-F1
#
_cell.length_a   1.000
_cell.length_b   1.000
_cell.length_c   1.000
_cell.angle_alpha   90.00
_cell.angle_beta   90.00
_cell.angle_gamma   90.00
#
_symmetry.space_group_name_H-M   'P 1'
#
loop_
_entity.id
_entity.type
_entity.pdbx_description
1 polymer ?
#
loop_
_entity_poly.entity_id
_entity_poly.type
_entity_poly.pdbx_seq_one_letter_code
_entity_poly.pdbx_strand_id
1 'polypeptide(L)' 'MNARPQRLAWLALLAIAGFGYFGQMSGLDAPMLLKPWLTLLPMQGAVLLYFVYRHWQQRQT' A
#
# COMPACT_ATOMS: atom_id res chain seq x y z
N MET A 1 -4.29 1.81 26.98
CA MET A 1 -4.27 0.54 26.22
C MET A 1 -3.15 0.63 25.19
N ASN A 2 -2.18 -0.28 25.26
CA ASN A 2 -0.95 -0.26 24.47
C ASN A 2 -1.28 -0.06 22.97
N ALA A 3 -0.85 1.04 22.34
CA ALA A 3 -1.06 1.30 20.91
C ALA A 3 -0.18 0.45 19.98
N ARG A 4 0.68 -0.41 20.55
CA ARG A 4 1.64 -1.27 19.84
C ARG A 4 1.03 -2.42 19.01
N PRO A 5 0.01 -3.17 19.48
CA PRO A 5 -0.54 -4.30 18.73
C PRO A 5 -1.40 -3.84 17.54
N GLN A 6 -2.11 -2.70 17.66
CA GLN A 6 -2.92 -2.16 16.56
C GLN A 6 -2.05 -1.67 15.40
N ARG A 7 -0.90 -1.05 15.70
CA ARG A 7 0.05 -0.60 14.68
C ARG A 7 0.71 -1.80 13.98
N LEU A 8 1.03 -2.85 14.73
CA LEU A 8 1.54 -4.12 14.18
C LEU A 8 0.50 -4.83 13.30
N ALA A 9 -0.76 -4.87 13.72
CA ALA A 9 -1.84 -5.45 12.93
C ALA A 9 -2.03 -4.71 11.59
N TRP A 10 -1.95 -3.38 11.61
CA TRP A 10 -1.98 -2.58 10.38
C TRP A 10 -0.80 -2.85 9.45
N LEU A 11 0.42 -2.94 10.01
CA LEU A 11 1.61 -3.28 9.22
C LEU A 11 1.51 -4.69 8.64
N ALA A 12 0.98 -5.65 9.39
CA ALA A 12 0.75 -7.01 8.92
C ALA A 12 -0.28 -7.05 7.78
N LEU A 13 -1.39 -6.31 7.89
CA LEU A 13 -2.38 -6.19 6.81
C LEU A 13 -1.78 -5.56 5.55
N LEU A 14 -0.98 -4.51 5.68
CA LEU A 14 -0.25 -3.88 4.57
C LEU A 14 0.74 -4.85 3.92
N ALA A 15 1.47 -5.63 4.72
CA ALA A 15 2.41 -6.63 4.23
C ALA A 15 1.68 -7.74 3.47
N ILE A 16 0.55 -8.25 3.99
CA ILE A 16 -0.26 -9.28 3.33
C ILE A 16 -0.84 -8.74 2.02
N ALA A 17 -1.36 -7.51 2.00
CA ALA A 17 -1.88 -6.87 0.80
C ALA A 17 -0.79 -6.70 -0.27
N GLY A 18 0.41 -6.26 0.14
CA GLY A 18 1.58 -6.18 -0.74
C GLY A 18 1.97 -7.54 -1.29
N PHE A 19 2.14 -8.55 -0.43
CA PHE A 19 2.50 -9.91 -0.85
C PHE A 19 1.45 -10.52 -1.78
N GLY A 20 0.17 -10.33 -1.51
CA GLY A 20 -0.92 -10.77 -2.38
C GLY A 20 -0.87 -10.10 -3.76
N TYR A 21 -0.62 -8.79 -3.80
CA TYR A 21 -0.48 -8.03 -5.04
C TYR A 21 0.71 -8.52 -5.88
N PHE A 22 1.91 -8.58 -5.29
CA PHE A 22 3.12 -9.04 -5.99
C PHE A 22 3.04 -10.54 -6.36
N GLY A 23 2.38 -11.36 -5.54
CA GLY A 23 2.14 -12.78 -5.82
C GLY A 23 1.21 -13.02 -7.01
N GLN A 24 0.15 -12.22 -7.17
CA GLN A 24 -0.67 -12.28 -8.39
C GLN A 24 0.09 -11.76 -9.61
N MET A 25 0.95 -10.77 -9.39
CA MET A 25 1.72 -10.14 -10.46
C MET A 25 2.81 -11.04 -11.05
N SER A 26 3.33 -12.01 -10.28
CA SER A 26 4.31 -12.98 -10.78
C SER A 26 3.70 -13.97 -11.79
N GLY A 27 2.41 -14.29 -11.65
CA GLY A 27 1.65 -15.16 -12.56
C GLY A 27 0.98 -14.44 -13.73
N LEU A 28 0.98 -13.10 -13.73
CA LEU A 28 0.47 -12.32 -14.85
C LEU A 28 1.50 -12.29 -15.99
N ASP A 29 1.11 -12.84 -17.16
CA ASP A 29 1.75 -12.61 -18.46
C ASP A 29 1.49 -11.17 -18.95
N ALA A 30 1.74 -10.20 -18.07
CA ALA A 30 1.73 -8.80 -18.44
C ALA A 30 2.93 -8.52 -19.36
N PRO A 31 2.75 -7.73 -20.44
CA PRO A 31 3.83 -7.32 -21.32
C PRO A 31 5.00 -6.76 -20.50
N MET A 32 6.24 -7.05 -20.92
CA MET A 32 7.46 -6.65 -20.21
C MET A 32 7.51 -5.14 -19.92
N LEU A 33 6.86 -4.34 -20.78
CA LEU A 33 6.67 -2.90 -20.64
C LEU A 33 5.69 -2.48 -19.53
N LEU A 34 4.63 -3.26 -19.28
CA LEU A 34 3.56 -2.94 -18.31
C LEU A 34 3.89 -3.42 -16.89
N LYS A 35 4.70 -4.48 -16.76
CA LYS A 35 5.14 -4.99 -15.44
C LYS A 35 5.73 -3.92 -14.52
N PRO A 36 6.66 -3.05 -14.93
CA PRO A 36 7.17 -2.01 -14.02
C PRO A 36 6.13 -0.98 -13.60
N TRP A 37 5.13 -0.68 -14.43
CA TRP A 37 4.07 0.27 -14.08
C TRP A 37 3.11 -0.29 -13.05
N LEU A 38 2.75 -1.58 -13.19
CA LEU A 38 1.91 -2.25 -12.20
C LEU A 38 2.65 -2.43 -10.87
N THR A 39 3.96 -2.73 -10.84
CA THR A 39 4.67 -2.89 -9.56
C THR A 39 4.75 -1.58 -8.77
N LEU A 40 4.60 -0.43 -9.44
CA LEU A 40 4.58 0.88 -8.82
C LEU A 40 3.19 1.30 -8.30
N LEU A 41 2.09 0.68 -8.74
CA LEU A 41 0.73 1.02 -8.30
C LEU A 41 0.55 1.00 -6.77
N PRO A 42 1.02 -0.02 -6.03
CA PRO A 42 0.93 -0.03 -4.57
C PRO A 42 1.65 1.14 -3.91
N MET A 43 2.82 1.51 -4.47
CA MET A 43 3.61 2.63 -3.97
C MET A 43 2.90 3.97 -4.21
N GLN A 44 2.31 4.15 -5.40
CA GLN A 44 1.50 5.33 -5.73
C GLN A 44 0.26 5.45 -4.83
N GLY A 45 -0.42 4.32 -4.57
CA GLY A 45 -1.56 4.27 -3.66
C GLY A 45 -1.19 4.66 -2.22
N ALA A 46 -0.04 4.21 -1.73
CA ALA A 46 0.46 4.58 -0.41
C ALA A 46 0.75 6.09 -0.29
N VAL A 47 1.34 6.69 -1.33
CA VAL A 47 1.60 8.14 -1.39
C VAL A 47 0.29 8.93 -1.35
N LEU A 48 -0.72 8.52 -2.13
CA LEU A 48 -2.04 9.16 -2.14
C LEU A 48 -2.71 9.09 -0.77
N LEU A 49 -2.73 7.90 -0.14
CA LEU A 49 -3.28 7.73 1.21
C LEU A 49 -2.59 8.63 2.23
N TYR A 50 -1.26 8.74 2.16
CA TYR A 50 -0.49 9.62 3.02
C TYR A 50 -0.87 11.10 2.85
N PHE A 51 -0.97 11.58 1.60
CA PHE A 51 -1.35 12.96 1.32
C PHE A 51 -2.79 13.25 1.76
N VAL A 52 -3.73 12.35 1.49
CA VAL A 52 -5.13 12.49 1.92
C VAL A 52 -5.21 12.53 3.44
N TYR A 53 -4.52 11.63 4.14
CA TYR A 53 -4.47 11.60 5.60
C TYR A 53 -3.91 12.92 6.16
N ARG A 54 -2.78 13.40 5.62
CA ARG A 54 -2.15 14.65 6.04
C ARG A 54 -3.08 15.85 5.83
N HIS A 55 -3.74 15.92 4.68
CA HIS A 55 -4.69 16.98 4.36
C HIS A 55 -5.90 16.98 5.29
N TRP A 56 -6.41 15.79 5.63
CA TRP A 56 -7.50 15.63 6.60
C TRP A 56 -7.08 16.04 8.00
N GLN A 57 -5.87 15.67 8.43
CA GLN A 57 -5.33 16.05 9.74
C GLN A 57 -5.15 17.57 9.86
N GLN A 58 -4.67 18.24 8.81
CA GLN A 58 -4.51 19.70 8.79
C GLN A 58 -5.84 20.47 8.83
N ARG A 59 -6.94 19.84 8.40
CA ARG A 59 -8.28 20.44 8.46
C ARG A 59 -8.98 20.29 9.81
N GLN A 60 -8.46 19.44 10.69
CA GLN A 60 -9.03 19.18 12.03
C GLN A 60 -8.36 19.99 13.15
N THR A 61 -7.27 20.71 12.84
CA THR A 61 -6.62 21.72 13.69
C THR A 61 -7.00 23.12 13.24
#